data_AF-A0A2V7DL98-F1
#
_entry.id   AF-A0A2V7DL98-F1
#
_cell.length_a   1.000
_cell.length_b   1.000
_cell.length_c   1.000
_cell.angle_alpha   90.00
_cell.angle_beta   90.00
_cell.angle_gamma   90.00
#
_symmetry.space_group_name_H-M   'P 1'
#
loop_
_entity.id
_entity.type
_entity.pdbx_description
1 polymer ?
#
loop_
_entity_poly.entity_id
_entity_poly.type
_entity_poly.pdbx_seq_one_letter_code
_entity_poly.pdbx_strand_id
1 'polypeptide(L)'
;MPRNDQVVRQWHVLRRLEAPGGATLQDLVDGLPADFSRHARTIRRDLEALEALFPLVTEQVNGRTRWRLMDGFRRVPALSFSATEVMALVLGRGACP
;
A
#
# COMPACT_ATOMS: atom_id res chain seq x y z
N MET A 1 8.93 -13.32 -11.13
CA MET A 1 8.47 -13.52 -9.74
C MET A 1 7.12 -14.23 -9.77
N PRO A 2 6.88 -15.18 -8.87
CA PRO A 2 5.55 -15.73 -8.62
C PRO A 2 4.53 -14.60 -8.42
N ARG A 3 3.31 -14.79 -8.92
CA ARG A 3 2.25 -13.78 -8.79
C ARG A 3 1.91 -13.46 -7.33
N ASN A 4 2.03 -14.45 -6.44
CA ASN A 4 1.81 -14.26 -5.01
C ASN A 4 2.83 -13.28 -4.40
N ASP A 5 4.11 -13.48 -4.66
CA ASP A 5 5.19 -12.61 -4.14
C ASP A 5 5.05 -11.15 -4.59
N GLN A 6 4.48 -10.94 -5.78
CA GLN A 6 4.13 -9.60 -6.24
C GLN A 6 3.05 -8.96 -5.39
N VAL A 7 1.95 -9.68 -5.14
CA VAL A 7 0.84 -9.18 -4.33
C VAL A 7 1.30 -8.89 -2.89
N VAL A 8 2.09 -9.79 -2.30
CA VAL A 8 2.62 -9.59 -0.94
C VAL A 8 3.57 -8.40 -0.87
N ARG A 9 4.44 -8.21 -1.87
CA ARG A 9 5.31 -7.02 -1.93
C ARG A 9 4.50 -5.73 -2.09
N GLN A 10 3.49 -5.72 -2.95
CA GLN A 10 2.58 -4.59 -3.13
C GLN A 10 1.84 -4.25 -1.85
N TRP A 11 1.43 -5.26 -1.08
CA TRP A 11 0.83 -5.08 0.24
C TRP A 11 1.79 -4.41 1.23
N HIS A 12 3.06 -4.81 1.27
CA HIS A 12 4.07 -4.16 2.11
C HIS A 12 4.33 -2.71 1.70
N VAL A 13 4.36 -2.42 0.39
CA VAL A 13 4.45 -1.04 -0.13
C VAL A 13 3.26 -0.23 0.35
N LEU A 14 2.04 -0.73 0.18
CA LEU A 14 0.82 -0.04 0.58
C LEU A 14 0.80 0.28 2.08
N ARG A 15 1.13 -0.69 2.94
CA ARG A 15 1.23 -0.47 4.40
C ARG A 15 2.21 0.63 4.78
N ARG A 16 3.29 0.84 4.01
CA ARG A 16 4.21 1.96 4.23
C ARG A 16 3.61 3.30 3.87
N LEU A 17 2.84 3.34 2.79
CA LEU A 17 2.15 4.55 2.32
C LEU A 17 1.02 4.99 3.26
N GLU A 18 0.52 4.10 4.11
CA GLU A 18 -0.43 4.41 5.19
C GLU A 18 0.19 5.24 6.31
N ALA A 19 1.52 5.28 6.45
CA ALA A 19 2.18 6.05 7.50
C ALA A 19 1.93 7.56 7.33
N PRO A 20 1.76 8.31 8.45
CA PRO A 20 1.65 9.77 8.37
C PRO A 20 2.93 10.33 7.73
N GLY A 21 2.81 11.06 6.62
CA GLY A 21 3.99 11.59 5.91
C GLY A 21 4.30 10.95 4.57
N GLY A 22 3.64 9.83 4.24
CA GLY A 22 3.96 9.04 3.05
C GLY A 22 5.36 8.42 3.10
N ALA A 23 5.83 7.90 1.97
CA ALA A 23 7.15 7.32 1.82
C ALA A 23 7.82 7.80 0.52
N THR A 24 9.14 7.99 0.55
CA THR A 24 9.94 8.15 -0.67
C THR A 24 10.24 6.78 -1.29
N LEU A 25 10.71 6.77 -2.54
CA LEU A 25 11.11 5.53 -3.20
C LEU A 25 12.22 4.81 -2.41
N GLN A 26 13.16 5.54 -1.81
CA GLN A 26 14.22 4.95 -0.99
C GLN A 26 13.65 4.34 0.30
N ASP A 27 12.73 5.02 0.98
CA ASP A 27 12.08 4.47 2.19
C ASP A 27 11.33 3.15 1.89
N LEU A 28 10.74 3.05 0.69
CA LEU A 28 10.09 1.82 0.22
C LEU A 28 11.09 0.71 -0.09
N VAL A 29 12.20 1.04 -0.76
CA VAL A 29 13.32 0.12 -1.05
C VAL A 29 13.88 -0.46 0.24
N ASP A 30 14.28 0.41 1.17
CA ASP A 30 15.01 0.05 2.38
C ASP A 30 14.15 -0.74 3.36
N GLY A 31 12.86 -0.44 3.37
CA GLY A 31 11.97 -1.07 4.31
C GLY A 31 11.43 -2.44 3.86
N LEU A 32 11.52 -2.82 2.59
CA LEU A 32 10.96 -4.11 2.18
C LEU A 32 11.72 -5.28 2.84
N PRO A 33 11.05 -6.40 3.20
CA PRO A 33 11.74 -7.59 3.70
C PRO A 33 12.80 -8.08 2.70
N ALA A 34 13.83 -8.78 3.19
CA ALA A 34 14.98 -9.18 2.38
C ALA A 34 14.61 -10.17 1.26
N ASP A 35 13.52 -10.91 1.46
CA ASP A 35 13.05 -11.94 0.54
C ASP A 35 12.35 -11.37 -0.71
N PHE A 36 12.09 -10.05 -0.74
CA PHE A 36 11.45 -9.38 -1.86
C PHE A 36 12.42 -8.52 -2.67
N SER A 37 12.14 -8.36 -3.97
CA SER A 37 12.89 -7.43 -4.82
C SER A 37 12.82 -6.01 -4.29
N ARG A 38 14.00 -5.45 -3.99
CA ARG A 38 14.18 -4.05 -3.55
C ARG A 38 14.66 -3.13 -4.68
N HIS A 39 14.57 -3.58 -5.93
CA HIS A 39 14.98 -2.74 -7.05
C HIS A 39 14.02 -1.57 -7.25
N ALA A 40 14.55 -0.35 -7.32
CA ALA A 40 13.77 0.88 -7.50
C ALA A 40 12.82 0.81 -8.72
N ARG A 41 13.24 0.18 -9.82
CA ARG A 41 12.40 -0.02 -11.00
C ARG A 41 11.19 -0.92 -10.73
N THR A 42 11.35 -1.97 -9.91
CA THR A 42 10.26 -2.88 -9.54
C THR A 42 9.25 -2.16 -8.65
N ILE A 43 9.73 -1.44 -7.63
CA ILE A 43 8.85 -0.71 -6.71
C ILE A 43 8.11 0.41 -7.44
N ARG A 44 8.75 1.11 -8.38
CA ARG A 44 8.04 2.11 -9.21
C ARG A 44 6.92 1.49 -10.03
N ARG A 45 7.14 0.31 -10.62
CA ARG A 45 6.09 -0.43 -11.34
C ARG A 45 4.96 -0.88 -10.40
N ASP A 46 5.29 -1.26 -9.17
CA ASP A 46 4.29 -1.59 -8.16
C ASP A 46 3.50 -0.36 -7.73
N LEU A 47 4.14 0.80 -7.56
CA LEU A 47 3.47 2.08 -7.31
C LEU A 47 2.53 2.44 -8.44
N GLU A 48 2.95 2.34 -9.70
CA GLU A 48 2.09 2.58 -10.88
C GLU A 48 0.85 1.66 -10.87
N ALA A 49 1.02 0.39 -10.50
CA ALA A 49 -0.09 -0.55 -10.39
C ALA A 49 -1.03 -0.22 -9.21
N LEU A 50 -0.46 0.23 -8.08
CA LEU A 50 -1.23 0.63 -6.91
C LEU A 50 -1.97 1.96 -7.13
N GLU A 51 -1.38 2.92 -7.84
CA GLU A 51 -2.00 4.21 -8.20
C GLU A 51 -3.27 4.01 -9.04
N ALA A 52 -3.34 2.94 -9.84
CA ALA A 52 -4.53 2.60 -10.61
C ALA A 52 -5.69 2.04 -9.76
N LEU A 53 -5.41 1.58 -8.53
CA LEU A 53 -6.36 0.87 -7.67
C LEU A 53 -6.67 1.63 -6.37
N PHE A 54 -5.77 2.51 -5.93
CA PHE A 54 -5.83 3.22 -4.66
C PHE A 54 -5.65 4.72 -4.87
N PRO A 55 -6.27 5.57 -4.03
CA PRO A 55 -6.14 7.03 -4.11
C PRO A 55 -4.78 7.48 -3.55
N LEU A 56 -3.72 7.21 -4.30
CA LEU A 56 -2.38 7.65 -3.99
C LEU A 56 -2.17 9.09 -4.49
N VAL A 57 -1.51 9.88 -3.65
CA VAL A 57 -1.09 11.24 -3.93
C VAL A 57 0.42 11.23 -4.03
N THR A 58 0.92 11.81 -5.12
CA THR A 58 2.35 12.01 -5.36
C THR A 58 2.67 13.48 -5.14
N GLU A 59 3.46 13.76 -4.09
CA GLU A 59 3.85 15.10 -3.70
C GLU A 59 5.36 15.27 -3.82
N GLN A 60 5.80 16.47 -4.20
CA GLN A 60 7.20 16.85 -4.16
C GLN A 60 7.46 17.65 -2.88
N VAL A 61 8.16 17.05 -1.93
CA VAL A 61 8.49 17.68 -0.64
C VAL A 61 10.01 17.78 -0.54
N ASN A 62 10.54 18.99 -0.42
CA ASN A 62 11.99 19.25 -0.32
C ASN A 62 12.80 18.63 -1.49
N GLY A 63 12.26 18.69 -2.71
CA GLY A 63 12.89 18.12 -3.91
C GLY A 63 12.88 16.58 -3.98
N ARG A 64 12.15 15.91 -3.09
CA ARG A 64 11.97 14.46 -3.11
C ARG A 64 10.52 14.09 -3.40
N THR A 65 10.34 13.16 -4.32
CA THR A 65 9.03 12.57 -4.61
C THR A 65 8.62 11.68 -3.44
N ARG A 66 7.45 11.97 -2.88
CA ARG A 66 6.79 11.18 -1.84
C ARG A 66 5.45 10.68 -2.36
N TRP A 67 5.17 9.43 -2.06
CA TRP A 67 3.87 8.82 -2.28
C TRP A 67 3.16 8.71 -0.93
N ARG A 68 1.88 9.03 -0.90
CA ARG A 68 1.03 8.98 0.30
C ARG A 68 -0.37 8.51 -0.11
N LEU A 69 -1.07 7.78 0.75
CA LEU A 69 -2.52 7.61 0.61
C LEU A 69 -3.24 8.92 0.98
N MET A 70 -4.12 9.41 0.10
CA MET A 70 -4.85 10.67 0.28
C MET A 70 -5.44 10.80 1.69
N ASP A 71 -5.05 11.86 2.41
CA ASP A 71 -5.54 12.16 3.76
C ASP A 71 -7.01 12.60 3.68
N GLY A 72 -7.88 11.60 3.74
CA GLY A 72 -9.33 11.68 3.61
C GLY A 72 -9.97 10.31 3.83
N PHE A 73 -9.26 9.23 3.49
CA PHE A 73 -9.66 7.85 3.80
C PHE A 73 -9.33 7.38 5.22
N ARG A 74 -8.45 8.09 5.95
CA ARG A 74 -8.34 7.89 7.42
C ARG A 74 -9.62 8.29 8.15
N ARG A 75 -10.43 9.18 7.56
CA ARG A 75 -11.83 9.41 7.91
C ARG A 75 -12.70 8.75 6.86
N VAL A 76 -12.68 7.42 6.85
CA VAL A 76 -13.58 6.59 6.06
C VAL A 76 -14.98 7.25 6.06
N PRO A 77 -15.51 7.74 4.91
CA PRO A 77 -16.91 8.15 4.87
C PRO A 77 -17.69 6.93 5.31
N ALA A 78 -18.50 7.04 6.38
CA ALA A 78 -19.08 5.92 7.11
C ALA A 78 -19.39 4.75 6.17
N LEU A 79 -18.47 3.78 6.08
CA LEU A 79 -18.62 2.65 5.16
C LEU A 79 -19.78 1.84 5.74
N SER A 80 -20.94 1.98 5.12
CA SER A 80 -22.12 1.19 5.46
C SER A 80 -21.91 -0.20 4.87
N PHE A 81 -21.50 -1.13 5.70
CA PHE A 81 -21.45 -2.54 5.36
C PHE A 81 -22.82 -3.18 5.61
N SER A 82 -23.23 -4.09 4.73
CA SER A 82 -24.27 -5.06 5.03
C SER A 82 -23.80 -6.03 6.11
N ALA A 83 -24.75 -6.68 6.80
CA ALA A 83 -24.42 -7.68 7.83
C ALA A 83 -23.50 -8.80 7.30
N THR A 84 -23.71 -9.22 6.06
CA THR A 84 -22.90 -10.25 5.39
C THR A 84 -21.46 -9.80 5.16
N GLU A 85 -21.25 -8.54 4.75
CA GLU A 85 -19.90 -7.99 4.54
C GLU A 85 -19.14 -7.87 5.86
N VAL A 86 -19.82 -7.46 6.94
CA VAL A 86 -19.20 -7.45 8.29
C VAL A 86 -18.81 -8.87 8.71
N MET A 87 -19.68 -9.87 8.51
CA MET A 87 -19.35 -11.27 8.81
C MET A 87 -18.16 -11.75 7.99
N ALA A 88 -18.12 -11.46 6.69
CA ALA A 88 -17.01 -11.83 5.82
C ALA A 88 -15.68 -11.21 6.29
N LEU A 89 -15.69 -9.93 6.69
CA LEU A 89 -14.52 -9.25 7.23
C LEU A 89 -14.05 -9.87 8.54
N VAL A 90 -14.98 -10.16 9.47
CA VAL A 90 -14.65 -10.78 10.77
C VAL A 90 -14.05 -12.17 10.58
N LEU A 91 -14.66 -13.01 9.75
CA LEU A 91 -14.20 -14.37 9.47
C LEU A 91 -12.86 -14.38 8.71
N GLY A 92 -12.67 -13.42 7.79
CA GLY A 92 -11.44 -13.29 7.01
C GLY A 92 -10.22 -12.84 7.82
N ARG A 93 -10.39 -12.19 9.00
CA ARG A 93 -9.26 -11.73 9.82
C ARG A 93 -8.35 -12.85 10.33
N GLY A 94 -8.86 -14.08 10.44
CA GLY A 94 -8.08 -15.26 10.84
C GLY A 94 -7.57 -16.11 9.67
N ALA A 95 -7.87 -15.73 8.42
CA ALA A 95 -7.60 -16.53 7.24
C ALA A 95 -6.24 -16.22 6.56
N CYS A 96 -5.48 -15.25 7.07
CA CYS A 96 -4.12 -14.97 6.59
C CYS A 96 -3.11 -15.48 7.65
N PRO A 97 -2.31 -16.53 7.34
CA PRO A 97 -1.28 -17.04 8.23
C PRO A 97 -0.10 -16.06 8.43
#